data_AF-Q9KBP9-F1
#
_entry.id   AF-Q9KBP9-F1
#
_cell.length_a   1.000
_cell.length_b   1.000
_cell.length_c   1.000
_cell.angle_alpha   90.00
_cell.angle_beta   90.00
_cell.angle_gamma   90.00
#
_symmetry.space_group_name_H-M   'P 1'
#
loop_
_entity.id
_entity.type
_entity.pdbx_description
1 polymer ?
#
loop_
_entity_poly.entity_id
_entity_poly.type
_entity_poly.pdbx_seq_one_letter_code
_entity_poly.pdbx_strand_id
1 'polypeptide(L)'
;MSGEPFCKSCTASVRLTKKEMDQLMVEYGEKDGKSLVGTSEYFRRVNQCMQCPDLLYETTCKYSGMLVQYISRFQNKSCPHPAGTKWS
;
A
#
# COMPACT_ATOMS: atom_id res chain seq x y z
N MET A 1 29.06 -28.63 -10.18
CA MET A 1 27.97 -28.41 -9.22
C MET A 1 27.46 -27.00 -9.44
N SER A 2 26.43 -26.84 -10.27
CA SER A 2 25.86 -25.55 -10.64
C SER A 2 24.90 -25.15 -9.52
N GLY A 3 25.24 -24.11 -8.74
CA GLY A 3 24.31 -23.57 -7.74
C GLY A 3 23.09 -22.99 -8.46
N GLU A 4 21.91 -23.53 -8.17
CA GLU A 4 20.65 -23.00 -8.70
C GLU A 4 20.50 -21.53 -8.29
N PRO A 5 20.03 -20.66 -9.21
CA PRO A 5 19.85 -19.25 -8.90
C PRO A 5 18.83 -19.10 -7.78
N PHE A 6 19.27 -18.56 -6.64
CA PHE A 6 18.42 -18.28 -5.50
C PHE A 6 17.42 -17.18 -5.89
N CYS A 7 16.22 -17.57 -6.34
CA CYS A 7 15.16 -16.63 -6.64
C CYS A 7 14.61 -16.08 -5.33
N LYS A 8 14.94 -14.82 -5.02
CA LYS A 8 14.38 -14.09 -3.87
C LYS A 8 12.85 -14.10 -3.86
N SER A 9 12.21 -14.25 -5.02
CA SER A 9 10.75 -14.30 -5.16
C SER A 9 10.13 -15.66 -4.83
N CYS A 10 10.89 -16.76 -4.87
CA CYS A 10 10.37 -18.10 -4.57
C CYS A 10 10.37 -18.40 -3.06
N THR A 11 11.15 -17.66 -2.28
CA THR A 11 11.34 -17.90 -0.84
C THR A 11 10.84 -16.77 0.05
N ALA A 12 10.57 -15.57 -0.51
CA ALA A 12 10.03 -14.44 0.25
C ALA A 12 8.50 -14.49 0.34
N SER A 13 7.97 -14.36 1.54
CA SER A 13 6.55 -14.07 1.75
C SER A 13 6.29 -12.58 1.49
N VAL A 14 5.38 -12.28 0.56
CA VAL A 14 4.87 -10.92 0.32
C VAL A 14 3.74 -10.53 1.27
N ARG A 15 3.38 -11.41 2.22
CA ARG A 15 2.31 -11.19 3.19
C ARG A 15 2.89 -10.60 4.47
N LEU A 16 2.69 -9.30 4.65
CA LEU A 16 2.95 -8.61 5.91
C LEU A 16 1.77 -8.79 6.86
N THR A 17 2.05 -9.00 8.14
CA THR A 17 1.02 -8.90 9.18
C THR A 17 0.56 -7.44 9.32
N LYS A 18 -0.65 -7.25 9.87
CA LYS A 18 -1.17 -5.91 10.16
C LYS A 18 -0.22 -5.09 11.02
N LYS A 19 0.40 -5.72 12.03
CA LYS A 19 1.35 -5.07 12.96
C LYS A 19 2.62 -4.61 12.23
N GLU A 20 3.18 -5.44 11.36
CA GLU A 20 4.36 -5.06 10.56
C GLU A 20 4.03 -3.93 9.60
N MET A 21 2.84 -3.94 8.98
CA MET A 21 2.39 -2.83 8.16
C MET A 21 2.26 -1.54 8.96
N ASP A 22 1.60 -1.57 10.12
CA ASP A 22 1.43 -0.39 10.97
C ASP A 22 2.79 0.20 11.39
N GLN A 23 3.76 -0.65 11.75
CA GLN A 23 5.12 -0.22 12.09
C GLN A 23 5.84 0.44 10.91
N LEU A 24 5.78 -0.15 9.72
CA LEU A 24 6.35 0.44 8.51
C LEU A 24 5.70 1.80 8.20
N MET A 25 4.38 1.94 8.39
CA MET A 25 3.70 3.22 8.15
C MET A 25 4.16 4.32 9.09
N VAL A 26 4.39 4.01 10.37
CA VAL A 26 4.93 4.98 11.33
C VAL A 26 6.35 5.36 10.94
N GLU A 27 7.23 4.37 10.72
CA GLU A 27 8.63 4.62 10.40
C GLU A 27 8.81 5.44 9.11
N TYR A 28 8.10 5.06 8.03
CA TYR A 28 8.16 5.80 6.77
C TYR A 28 7.42 7.13 6.84
N GLY A 29 6.34 7.22 7.63
CA GLY A 29 5.63 8.48 7.89
C GLY A 29 6.53 9.53 8.53
N GLU A 30 7.26 9.13 9.57
CA GLU A 30 8.22 9.97 10.28
C GLU A 30 9.43 10.32 9.40
N LYS A 31 10.00 9.36 8.67
CA LYS A 31 11.14 9.58 7.77
C LYS A 31 10.84 10.51 6.60
N ASP A 32 9.65 10.43 6.02
CA ASP A 32 9.29 11.24 4.85
C ASP A 32 8.90 12.69 5.21
N GLY A 33 8.77 13.04 6.49
CA GLY A 33 8.28 14.36 6.92
C GLY A 33 6.87 14.67 6.41
N LYS A 34 6.12 13.65 5.99
CA LYS A 34 4.79 13.80 5.36
C LYS A 34 3.71 13.65 6.41
N SER A 35 2.78 14.60 6.41
CA SER A 35 1.61 14.54 7.27
C SER A 35 0.75 13.33 6.95
N LEU A 36 0.47 12.53 7.97
CA LEU A 36 -0.45 11.40 7.87
C LEU A 36 -1.90 11.89 8.00
N VAL A 37 -2.83 11.25 7.32
CA VAL A 37 -4.26 11.57 7.45
C VAL A 37 -4.79 11.13 8.83
N GLY A 38 -5.97 11.59 9.22
CA GLY A 38 -6.64 11.04 10.40
C GLY A 38 -7.02 9.56 10.22
N THR A 39 -7.19 8.83 11.32
CA THR A 39 -7.55 7.39 11.30
C THR A 39 -8.85 7.12 10.53
N SER A 40 -9.87 7.98 10.70
CA SER A 40 -11.15 7.87 9.99
C SER A 40 -10.97 8.01 8.48
N GLU A 41 -10.21 9.01 8.05
CA GLU A 41 -9.92 9.29 6.65
C GLU A 41 -9.09 8.15 6.01
N TYR A 42 -8.11 7.62 6.75
CA TYR A 42 -7.37 6.43 6.35
C TYR A 42 -8.30 5.24 6.05
N PHE A 43 -9.18 4.87 6.99
CA PHE A 43 -10.11 3.76 6.79
C PHE A 43 -11.09 4.01 5.66
N ARG A 44 -11.56 5.26 5.49
CA ARG A 44 -12.42 5.65 4.36
C ARG A 44 -11.73 5.38 3.01
N ARG A 45 -10.48 5.83 2.87
CA ARG A 45 -9.67 5.61 1.66
C ARG A 45 -9.40 4.13 1.40
N VAL A 46 -9.01 3.37 2.43
CA VAL A 46 -8.78 1.92 2.31
C VAL A 46 -10.06 1.20 1.89
N ASN A 47 -11.21 1.48 2.51
CA ASN A 47 -12.48 0.86 2.16
C ASN A 47 -12.90 1.16 0.71
N GLN A 48 -12.56 2.34 0.19
CA GLN A 48 -12.76 2.66 -1.23
C GLN A 48 -11.89 1.78 -2.14
N CYS A 49 -10.64 1.52 -1.75
CA CYS A 49 -9.74 0.63 -2.46
C CYS A 49 -10.19 -0.84 -2.40
N MET A 50 -10.71 -1.30 -1.25
CA MET A 50 -11.21 -2.68 -1.08
C MET A 50 -12.42 -3.02 -1.97
N GLN A 51 -13.16 -1.99 -2.42
CA GLN A 51 -14.28 -2.13 -3.34
C GLN A 51 -13.87 -1.90 -4.81
N CYS A 52 -12.59 -1.59 -5.07
CA CYS A 52 -12.11 -1.28 -6.40
C CYS A 52 -11.87 -2.57 -7.20
N PRO A 53 -12.44 -2.71 -8.42
CA PRO A 53 -12.23 -3.90 -9.26
C PRO A 53 -10.78 -4.07 -9.72
N ASP A 54 -9.98 -2.99 -9.67
CA ASP A 54 -8.56 -3.00 -10.04
C ASP A 54 -7.61 -3.21 -8.84
N LEU A 55 -8.13 -3.68 -7.69
CA LEU A 55 -7.30 -4.09 -6.56
C LEU A 55 -6.71 -5.47 -6.82
N LEU A 56 -5.39 -5.57 -6.85
CA LEU A 56 -4.66 -6.81 -7.03
C LEU A 56 -4.23 -7.37 -5.67
N TYR A 57 -4.36 -8.69 -5.51
CA TYR A 57 -3.87 -9.41 -4.32
C TYR A 57 -4.40 -8.81 -2.99
N GLU A 58 -5.62 -8.24 -3.03
CA GLU A 58 -6.30 -7.63 -1.89
C GLU A 58 -5.56 -6.45 -1.23
N THR A 59 -4.47 -5.99 -1.85
CA THR A 59 -3.52 -5.06 -1.19
C THR A 59 -2.86 -4.08 -2.15
N THR A 60 -2.74 -4.41 -3.44
CA THR A 60 -1.94 -3.64 -4.40
C THR A 60 -2.81 -2.92 -5.43
N CYS A 61 -2.63 -1.62 -5.58
CA CYS A 61 -3.31 -0.87 -6.64
C CYS A 61 -2.68 -1.20 -8.00
N LYS A 62 -3.47 -1.69 -8.97
CA LYS A 62 -3.01 -1.95 -10.34
C LYS A 62 -2.39 -0.72 -11.04
N TYR A 63 -2.86 0.48 -10.71
CA TYR A 63 -2.47 1.72 -11.40
C TYR A 63 -1.19 2.35 -10.87
N SER A 64 -0.91 2.27 -9.57
CA SER A 64 0.34 2.79 -8.99
C SER A 64 1.36 1.72 -8.64
N GLY A 65 0.95 0.44 -8.57
CA GLY A 65 1.78 -0.65 -8.04
C GLY A 65 2.07 -0.55 -6.54
N MET A 66 1.47 0.41 -5.83
CA MET A 66 1.69 0.61 -4.40
C MET A 66 0.63 -0.11 -3.56
N LEU A 67 1.00 -0.47 -2.33
CA LEU A 67 0.10 -1.00 -1.33
C LEU A 67 -0.95 0.05 -0.95
N VAL A 68 -2.22 -0.33 -0.94
CA VAL A 68 -3.34 0.58 -0.69
C VAL A 68 -3.34 1.10 0.74
N GLN A 69 -2.84 0.30 1.70
CA GLN A 69 -2.62 0.70 3.08
C GLN A 69 -1.53 1.77 3.19
N TYR A 70 -0.52 1.73 2.33
CA TYR A 70 0.54 2.74 2.30
C TYR A 70 0.04 4.06 1.73
N ILE A 71 -0.41 4.04 0.47
CA ILE A 71 -0.79 5.26 -0.24
C ILE A 71 -1.95 6.01 0.44
N SER A 72 -2.88 5.29 1.09
CA SER A 72 -4.03 5.88 1.78
C SER A 72 -3.67 6.61 3.08
N ARG A 73 -2.45 6.42 3.60
CA ARG A 73 -2.02 6.99 4.89
C ARG A 73 -1.52 8.44 4.78
N PHE A 74 -1.09 8.87 3.59
CA PHE A 74 -0.41 10.15 3.39
C PHE A 74 -1.34 11.23 2.83
N GLN A 75 -1.30 12.43 3.41
CA GLN A 75 -2.14 13.56 3.00
C GLN A 75 -1.85 14.05 1.57
N ASN A 76 -0.61 13.92 1.11
CA ASN A 76 -0.20 14.38 -0.22
C ASN A 76 -0.38 13.33 -1.33
N LYS A 77 -1.13 12.26 -1.04
CA LYS A 77 -1.44 11.20 -2.00
C LYS A 77 -2.92 11.20 -2.31
N SER A 78 -3.23 10.85 -3.54
CA SER A 78 -4.59 10.68 -4.05
C SER A 78 -4.68 9.37 -4.85
N CYS A 79 -5.92 8.94 -5.12
CA CYS A 79 -6.17 7.75 -5.92
C CYS A 79 -5.62 7.93 -7.36
N PRO A 80 -4.76 7.02 -7.85
CA PRO A 80 -4.14 7.10 -9.19
C PRO A 80 -5.05 6.59 -10.31
N HIS A 81 -6.36 6.42 -10.07
CA HIS A 81 -7.27 5.80 -11.03
C HIS A 81 -7.41 6.65 -12.31
N PRO A 82 -7.31 6.07 -13.52
CA PRO A 82 -7.25 6.83 -14.77
C PRO A 82 -8.55 7.58 -15.11
N ALA A 83 -9.70 7.03 -14.72
CA ALA A 83 -11.01 7.70 -14.86
C ALA A 83 -11.26 8.82 -13.82
N GLY A 84 -10.23 9.27 -13.10
CA GLY A 84 -10.32 10.29 -12.08
C GLY A 84 -10.20 9.75 -10.66
N THR A 85 -9.77 10.63 -9.75
CA THR A 85 -9.47 10.27 -8.36
C THR A 85 -10.74 9.80 -7.63
N LYS A 86 -10.67 8.63 -6.98
CA LYS A 86 -11.74 8.10 -6.13
C LYS A 86 -11.68 8.61 -4.69
N TRP A 87 -10.54 9.17 -4.28
CA TRP A 87 -10.32 9.77 -2.97
C TRP A 87 -9.10 10.70 -3.01
N SER A 88 -9.15 11.79 -2.25
CA SER A 88 -8.09 12.81 -2.09
C SER A 88 -7.68 12.92 -0.64
#